data_AF-A0A449A8H2-F1
#
_entry.id   AF-A0A449A8H2-F1
#
_cell.length_a   1.000
_cell.length_b   1.000
_cell.length_c   1.000
_cell.angle_alpha   90.00
_cell.angle_beta   90.00
_cell.angle_gamma   90.00
#
_symmetry.space_group_name_H-M   'P 1'
#
loop_
_entity.id
_entity.type
_entity.pdbx_description
1 polymer ?
#
loop_
_entity_poly.entity_id
_entity_poly.type
_entity_poly.pdbx_seq_one_letter_code
_entity_poly.pdbx_strand_id
1 'polypeptide(L)'
;MKKKLGFLITSCMSVSALPLFAAACKNEQANAGKQEEVDVNTLFKISLPKNTEKKPSELKPKDIVVEILNNDVNVKIQKVEFKDGKGVLVSYLATNTKTNKIVDEKTITLEVTTKKDQAEPKKDKKYDDLVTVSVDESKKSKVADEATKEDIIVSKAEGETFTTEVLEVKVQNKNLDTVNVKIKVVDGKIEKTITKTISGFKEATPNDVKEGYLIFKDLEIVDADQAKKWLKEAKNGTIVYYDYKTHEFYTKKFDNKNPNDSERFAILKPKQTPKWGIETASPDAKQGNKEFKGTAKLVKEENKVGIEFKISKYNSETKTANFFDMVKKSNLIDIPEIKTTESAGANSNGTIDTPNSGKSEKPQGDQPGGGNANSSGAENGNVLNENDISQTLMIPELYKPSLSGKLFVVEEETNKGDIIKGLDEAIKSSQSSLRIDAGKLNIKRGKSLKGISFVKEIDSSIVKKINTHGSKGASIGYKFNGSRKGIKVENIGGNKYKLSWYLITKDGKPTDTIFTQEIDLS
;
A
#
# COMPACT_ATOMS: atom_id res chain seq x y z
N MET A 1 19.50 76.63 -7.15
CA MET A 1 19.95 75.42 -6.42
C MET A 1 18.80 74.43 -6.33
N LYS A 2 19.07 73.15 -6.65
CA LYS A 2 18.40 71.89 -6.21
C LYS A 2 16.85 71.80 -6.36
N LYS A 3 16.32 71.07 -7.35
CA LYS A 3 15.94 69.63 -7.34
C LYS A 3 14.90 69.25 -6.26
N LYS A 4 13.63 68.94 -6.64
CA LYS A 4 13.07 67.57 -6.80
C LYS A 4 11.54 67.51 -6.87
N LEU A 5 11.12 66.65 -7.79
CA LEU A 5 9.88 65.90 -7.97
C LEU A 5 9.25 65.38 -6.65
N GLY A 6 7.92 65.47 -6.53
CA GLY A 6 7.10 64.77 -5.53
C GLY A 6 5.92 64.09 -6.20
N PHE A 7 6.01 62.77 -6.34
CA PHE A 7 4.98 61.86 -6.85
C PHE A 7 4.24 61.30 -5.63
N LEU A 8 2.91 61.33 -5.63
CA LEU A 8 2.07 60.76 -4.58
C LEU A 8 1.08 59.79 -5.25
N ILE A 9 1.41 58.50 -5.24
CA ILE A 9 0.46 57.42 -5.53
C ILE A 9 -0.03 56.90 -4.18
N THR A 10 -1.30 57.12 -3.89
CA THR A 10 -2.07 56.37 -2.89
C THR A 10 -2.54 55.06 -3.52
N SER A 11 -2.04 53.95 -3.01
CA SER A 11 -2.46 52.58 -3.32
C SER A 11 -3.76 52.24 -2.59
N CYS A 12 -4.87 52.09 -3.31
CA CYS A 12 -6.02 51.34 -2.85
C CYS A 12 -5.90 49.90 -3.36
N MET A 13 -5.81 48.95 -2.43
CA MET A 13 -6.02 47.54 -2.69
C MET A 13 -7.51 47.30 -2.95
N SER A 14 -7.86 46.70 -4.08
CA SER A 14 -9.17 46.11 -4.32
C SER A 14 -9.00 44.65 -4.68
N VAL A 15 -9.23 43.80 -3.68
CA VAL A 15 -9.51 42.37 -3.80
C VAL A 15 -10.89 42.23 -4.44
N SER A 16 -10.96 41.82 -5.70
CA SER A 16 -12.23 41.46 -6.33
C SER A 16 -12.46 39.96 -6.19
N ALA A 17 -13.24 39.61 -5.17
CA ALA A 17 -13.93 38.34 -5.05
C ALA A 17 -14.98 38.19 -6.16
N LEU A 18 -15.06 36.98 -6.73
CA LEU A 18 -16.12 36.55 -7.65
C LEU A 18 -17.48 36.51 -6.92
N PRO A 19 -18.60 36.92 -7.54
CA PRO A 19 -19.91 36.46 -7.13
C PRO A 19 -20.39 35.28 -7.97
N LEU A 20 -20.89 34.31 -7.22
CA LEU A 20 -21.58 33.08 -7.61
C LEU A 20 -22.88 33.35 -8.37
N PHE A 21 -23.27 32.35 -9.17
CA PHE A 21 -24.59 32.18 -9.77
C PHE A 21 -25.72 32.31 -8.74
N ALA A 22 -26.75 33.08 -9.08
CA ALA A 22 -28.08 32.96 -8.51
C ALA A 22 -29.09 32.80 -9.65
N ALA A 23 -29.82 31.69 -9.62
CA ALA A 23 -30.97 31.43 -10.46
C ALA A 23 -32.26 31.91 -9.77
N ALA A 24 -33.26 32.15 -10.62
CA ALA A 24 -34.70 32.22 -10.36
C ALA A 24 -35.32 33.57 -9.93
N CYS A 25 -36.15 34.13 -10.82
CA CYS A 25 -37.56 34.43 -10.53
C CYS A 25 -38.38 34.63 -11.82
N LYS A 26 -39.58 34.03 -11.84
CA LYS A 26 -40.62 34.04 -12.87
C LYS A 26 -41.31 35.40 -13.02
N ASN A 27 -41.79 35.77 -14.22
CA ASN A 27 -43.22 35.75 -14.63
C ASN A 27 -43.48 36.42 -16.00
N GLU A 28 -44.65 36.06 -16.53
CA GLU A 28 -45.26 36.23 -17.85
C GLU A 28 -45.45 37.65 -18.44
N GLN A 29 -45.55 37.64 -19.78
CA GLN A 29 -46.34 38.51 -20.70
C GLN A 29 -46.09 40.03 -20.74
N ALA A 30 -45.57 40.51 -21.88
CA ALA A 30 -46.33 41.34 -22.84
C ALA A 30 -45.45 41.74 -24.05
N ASN A 31 -45.95 41.43 -25.26
CA ASN A 31 -45.43 41.89 -26.54
C ASN A 31 -45.54 43.41 -26.68
N ALA A 32 -44.40 44.10 -26.87
CA ALA A 32 -44.32 45.32 -27.68
C ALA A 32 -42.84 45.70 -27.93
N GLY A 33 -42.38 45.47 -29.17
CA GLY A 33 -41.30 46.21 -29.83
C GLY A 33 -40.02 46.48 -29.03
N LYS A 34 -39.20 45.44 -28.81
CA LYS A 34 -37.76 45.63 -28.57
C LYS A 34 -37.02 44.71 -29.52
N GLN A 35 -36.09 45.29 -30.27
CA GLN A 35 -35.10 44.56 -31.06
C GLN A 35 -34.42 43.58 -30.10
N GLU A 36 -34.73 42.29 -30.21
CA GLU A 36 -34.09 41.25 -29.42
C GLU A 36 -32.59 41.36 -29.68
N GLU A 37 -31.85 41.79 -28.67
CA GLU A 37 -30.40 41.79 -28.66
C GLU A 37 -29.99 40.32 -28.62
N VAL A 38 -29.84 39.72 -29.80
CA VAL A 38 -29.39 38.33 -29.91
C VAL A 38 -27.99 38.26 -29.29
N ASP A 39 -27.83 37.46 -28.23
CA ASP A 39 -26.52 37.23 -27.64
C ASP A 39 -25.63 36.52 -28.67
N VAL A 40 -24.80 37.32 -29.34
CA VAL A 40 -23.97 36.90 -30.48
C VAL A 40 -23.00 35.77 -30.08
N ASN A 41 -22.66 35.64 -28.79
CA ASN A 41 -21.80 34.56 -28.28
C ASN A 41 -22.45 33.17 -28.40
N THR A 42 -23.76 33.11 -28.63
CA THR A 42 -24.50 31.86 -28.88
C THR A 42 -24.53 31.47 -30.36
N LEU A 43 -24.12 32.36 -31.28
CA LEU A 43 -24.21 32.17 -32.72
C LEU A 43 -22.90 31.67 -33.36
N PHE A 44 -21.75 32.14 -32.87
CA PHE A 44 -20.43 31.74 -33.36
C PHE A 44 -19.34 32.02 -32.32
N LYS A 45 -18.17 31.41 -32.49
CA LYS A 45 -16.95 31.66 -31.71
C LYS A 45 -15.80 32.02 -32.64
N ILE A 46 -15.03 33.04 -32.25
CA ILE A 46 -13.80 33.44 -32.94
C ILE A 46 -12.63 33.17 -32.01
N SER A 47 -11.61 32.46 -32.49
CA SER A 47 -10.45 32.09 -31.69
C SER A 47 -9.15 32.07 -32.50
N LEU A 48 -8.02 32.09 -31.77
CA LEU A 48 -6.70 31.91 -32.36
C LEU A 48 -6.45 30.42 -32.70
N PRO A 49 -5.69 30.12 -33.76
CA PRO A 49 -5.34 28.74 -34.11
C PRO A 49 -4.46 28.12 -33.00
N LYS A 50 -4.83 26.91 -32.54
CA LYS A 50 -4.18 26.25 -31.40
C LYS A 50 -2.73 25.80 -31.65
N ASN A 51 -2.33 25.61 -32.92
CA ASN A 51 -1.00 25.12 -33.31
C ASN A 51 -0.52 25.82 -34.59
N THR A 52 -0.22 27.12 -34.50
CA THR A 52 0.39 27.84 -35.62
C THR A 52 1.86 28.10 -35.35
N GLU A 53 2.70 27.91 -36.37
CA GLU A 53 4.11 28.34 -36.35
C GLU A 53 4.24 29.86 -36.57
N LYS A 54 3.14 30.53 -36.93
CA LYS A 54 3.12 31.97 -37.19
C LYS A 54 3.13 32.77 -35.91
N LYS A 55 3.88 33.87 -35.90
CA LYS A 55 3.85 34.84 -34.81
C LYS A 55 2.51 35.60 -34.82
N PRO A 56 2.04 36.13 -33.67
CA PRO A 56 0.82 36.93 -33.59
C PRO A 56 0.79 38.12 -34.58
N SER A 57 1.94 38.75 -34.81
CA SER A 57 2.12 39.84 -35.78
C SER A 57 2.00 39.41 -37.25
N GLU A 58 2.05 38.12 -37.53
CA GLU A 58 2.02 37.53 -38.87
C GLU A 58 0.63 36.96 -39.23
N LEU A 59 -0.31 36.97 -38.29
CA LEU A 59 -1.67 36.47 -38.48
C LEU A 59 -2.44 37.33 -39.48
N LYS A 60 -3.08 36.66 -40.43
CA LYS A 60 -3.98 37.26 -41.44
C LYS A 60 -5.42 36.82 -41.18
N PRO A 61 -6.44 37.47 -41.78
CA PRO A 61 -7.84 37.07 -41.63
C PRO A 61 -8.12 35.57 -41.84
N LYS A 62 -7.42 34.94 -42.80
CA LYS A 62 -7.55 33.51 -43.10
C LYS A 62 -7.00 32.57 -42.00
N ASP A 63 -6.20 33.09 -41.08
CA ASP A 63 -5.56 32.32 -40.02
C ASP A 63 -6.43 32.28 -38.74
N ILE A 64 -7.52 33.05 -38.68
CA ILE A 64 -8.44 33.10 -37.56
C ILE A 64 -9.47 31.97 -37.67
N VAL A 65 -9.68 31.26 -36.57
CA VAL A 65 -10.66 30.17 -36.51
C VAL A 65 -12.03 30.74 -36.15
N VAL A 66 -12.99 30.49 -37.02
CA VAL A 66 -14.40 30.83 -36.81
C VAL A 66 -15.20 29.54 -36.73
N GLU A 67 -15.81 29.29 -35.57
CA GLU A 67 -16.69 28.16 -35.32
C GLU A 67 -18.14 28.67 -35.32
N ILE A 68 -18.92 28.26 -36.34
CA ILE A 68 -20.33 28.63 -36.44
C ILE A 68 -21.15 27.67 -35.56
N LEU A 69 -21.90 28.22 -34.60
CA LEU A 69 -22.74 27.45 -33.68
C LEU A 69 -24.20 27.40 -34.13
N ASN A 70 -24.62 28.30 -35.03
CA ASN A 70 -25.94 28.32 -35.65
C ASN A 70 -25.83 28.49 -37.18
N ASN A 71 -26.46 27.58 -37.93
CA ASN A 71 -26.35 27.46 -39.39
C ASN A 71 -26.92 28.65 -40.20
N ASP A 72 -27.65 29.56 -39.56
CA ASP A 72 -28.28 30.72 -40.23
C ASP A 72 -27.37 31.97 -40.28
N VAL A 73 -26.08 31.84 -39.94
CA VAL A 73 -25.12 32.95 -39.88
C VAL A 73 -23.85 32.64 -40.67
N ASN A 74 -23.37 33.63 -41.41
CA ASN A 74 -22.04 33.65 -42.03
C ASN A 74 -21.21 34.75 -41.37
N VAL A 75 -19.96 34.44 -41.02
CA VAL A 75 -19.05 35.39 -40.36
C VAL A 75 -17.81 35.55 -41.23
N LYS A 76 -17.54 36.79 -41.64
CA LYS A 76 -16.37 37.17 -42.43
C LYS A 76 -15.39 37.96 -41.57
N ILE A 77 -14.17 37.48 -41.44
CA ILE A 77 -13.08 38.25 -40.83
C ILE A 77 -12.61 39.31 -41.83
N GLN A 78 -12.78 40.58 -41.48
CA GLN A 78 -12.41 41.73 -42.31
C GLN A 78 -10.95 42.11 -42.11
N LYS A 79 -10.49 42.11 -40.86
CA LYS A 79 -9.17 42.64 -40.50
C LYS A 79 -8.60 41.94 -39.27
N VAL A 80 -7.28 41.75 -39.27
CA VAL A 80 -6.52 41.23 -38.12
C VAL A 80 -5.33 42.16 -37.89
N GLU A 81 -5.17 42.68 -36.68
CA GLU A 81 -4.06 43.53 -36.29
C GLU A 81 -3.46 43.05 -34.97
N PHE A 82 -2.14 42.94 -34.88
CA PHE A 82 -1.47 42.75 -33.60
C PHE A 82 -1.08 44.10 -33.00
N LYS A 83 -1.43 44.32 -31.73
CA LYS A 83 -0.95 45.47 -30.95
C LYS A 83 -0.23 44.99 -29.71
N ASP A 84 1.03 45.38 -29.57
CA ASP A 84 1.82 45.06 -28.39
C ASP A 84 1.11 45.49 -27.11
N GLY A 85 1.06 44.59 -26.12
CA GLY A 85 0.36 44.77 -24.85
C GLY A 85 -1.17 44.68 -24.92
N LYS A 86 -1.79 44.61 -26.11
CA LYS A 86 -3.24 44.45 -26.30
C LYS A 86 -3.62 43.12 -26.97
N GLY A 87 -2.69 42.38 -27.55
CA GLY A 87 -2.97 41.10 -28.20
C GLY A 87 -3.39 41.23 -29.67
N VAL A 88 -4.15 40.26 -30.18
CA VAL A 88 -4.60 40.23 -31.58
C VAL A 88 -6.02 40.79 -31.66
N LEU A 89 -6.18 41.91 -32.34
CA LEU A 89 -7.47 42.54 -32.64
C LEU A 89 -8.04 41.91 -33.91
N VAL A 90 -9.28 41.46 -33.86
CA VAL A 90 -9.98 40.84 -34.99
C VAL A 90 -11.28 41.59 -35.25
N SER A 91 -11.39 42.20 -36.44
CA SER A 91 -12.61 42.83 -36.93
C SER A 91 -13.38 41.86 -37.81
N TYR A 92 -14.67 41.67 -37.54
CA TYR A 92 -15.53 40.74 -38.28
C TYR A 92 -16.89 41.37 -38.64
N LEU A 93 -17.51 40.79 -39.66
CA LEU A 93 -18.88 41.06 -40.08
C LEU A 93 -19.69 39.76 -40.10
N ALA A 94 -20.74 39.69 -39.30
CA ALA A 94 -21.68 38.57 -39.26
C ALA A 94 -22.98 38.93 -39.99
N THR A 95 -23.40 38.09 -40.94
CA THR A 95 -24.60 38.28 -41.75
C THR A 95 -25.52 37.07 -41.65
N ASN A 96 -26.83 37.29 -41.57
CA ASN A 96 -27.81 36.23 -41.62
C ASN A 96 -27.87 35.65 -43.06
N THR A 97 -27.70 34.35 -43.21
CA THR A 97 -27.57 33.70 -44.53
C THR A 97 -28.87 33.68 -45.34
N LYS A 98 -30.03 33.79 -44.67
CA LYS A 98 -31.35 33.78 -45.32
C LYS A 98 -31.78 35.17 -45.80
N THR A 99 -31.41 36.22 -45.07
CA THR A 99 -31.89 37.59 -45.32
C THR A 99 -30.82 38.54 -45.83
N ASN A 100 -29.54 38.12 -45.82
CA ASN A 100 -28.37 38.96 -46.11
C ASN A 100 -28.27 40.23 -45.26
N LYS A 101 -28.99 40.31 -44.14
CA LYS A 101 -28.90 41.43 -43.19
C LYS A 101 -27.73 41.23 -42.24
N ILE A 102 -27.08 42.34 -41.87
CA ILE A 102 -26.02 42.37 -40.86
C ILE A 102 -26.65 42.04 -39.51
N VAL A 103 -26.06 41.06 -38.82
CA VAL A 103 -26.45 40.64 -37.47
C VAL A 103 -25.53 41.25 -36.43
N ASP A 104 -24.23 41.36 -36.74
CA ASP A 104 -23.24 42.00 -35.87
C ASP A 104 -21.99 42.42 -36.66
N GLU A 105 -21.36 43.52 -36.26
CA GLU A 105 -20.08 43.99 -36.82
C GLU A 105 -19.26 44.65 -35.72
N LYS A 106 -18.16 43.99 -35.30
CA LYS A 106 -17.34 44.44 -34.17
C LYS A 106 -15.87 44.09 -34.35
N THR A 107 -15.05 44.74 -33.52
CA THR A 107 -13.65 44.37 -33.31
C THR A 107 -13.48 43.80 -31.91
N ILE A 108 -12.99 42.57 -31.80
CA ILE A 108 -12.71 41.89 -30.54
C ILE A 108 -11.21 41.76 -30.31
N THR A 109 -10.82 41.61 -29.05
CA THR A 109 -9.44 41.36 -28.66
C THR A 109 -9.29 39.91 -28.26
N LEU A 110 -8.40 39.19 -28.95
CA LEU A 110 -8.00 37.83 -28.59
C LEU A 110 -6.68 37.90 -27.83
N GLU A 111 -6.71 37.44 -26.57
CA GLU A 111 -5.52 37.38 -25.75
C GLU A 111 -4.51 36.42 -26.35
N VAL A 112 -3.35 36.97 -26.71
CA VAL A 112 -2.20 36.17 -27.08
C VAL A 112 -1.49 35.83 -25.79
N THR A 113 -1.48 34.56 -25.42
CA THR A 113 -0.51 34.05 -24.46
C THR A 113 0.86 34.15 -25.12
N THR A 114 1.49 35.32 -25.01
CA THR A 114 2.85 35.56 -25.51
C THR A 114 3.78 34.69 -24.67
N LYS A 115 4.14 33.53 -25.22
CA LYS A 115 5.14 32.64 -24.64
C LYS A 115 6.48 33.36 -24.66
N LYS A 116 6.82 33.99 -23.54
CA LYS A 116 8.22 34.22 -23.14
C LYS A 116 8.93 32.91 -22.71
N ASP A 117 8.19 31.80 -22.68
CA ASP A 117 8.65 30.46 -22.30
C ASP A 117 8.37 29.41 -23.41
N GLN A 118 8.82 29.68 -24.64
CA GLN A 118 9.04 28.61 -25.61
C GLN A 118 10.55 28.46 -25.79
N ALA A 119 11.17 27.84 -24.79
CA ALA A 119 12.40 27.12 -25.02
C ALA A 119 12.13 26.13 -26.17
N GLU A 120 13.09 25.98 -27.07
CA GLU A 120 13.17 24.80 -27.94
C GLU A 120 12.80 23.55 -27.14
N PRO A 121 12.16 22.53 -27.73
CA PRO A 121 12.01 21.26 -27.06
C PRO A 121 13.42 20.76 -26.71
N LYS A 122 13.86 21.02 -25.47
CA LYS A 122 15.08 20.44 -24.92
C LYS A 122 14.88 18.95 -25.10
N LYS A 123 15.70 18.34 -25.96
CA LYS A 123 15.83 16.88 -25.99
C LYS A 123 15.90 16.43 -24.55
N ASP A 124 14.98 15.55 -24.15
CA ASP A 124 14.98 14.95 -22.83
C ASP A 124 16.37 14.36 -22.60
N LYS A 125 17.17 15.00 -21.74
CA LYS A 125 18.52 14.53 -21.41
C LYS A 125 18.38 13.11 -20.86
N LYS A 126 19.14 12.17 -21.44
CA LYS A 126 19.22 10.80 -20.93
C LYS A 126 20.14 10.78 -19.71
N TYR A 127 19.61 11.15 -18.55
CA TYR A 127 20.39 11.22 -17.31
C TYR A 127 21.03 9.88 -16.93
N ASP A 128 20.46 8.76 -17.36
CA ASP A 128 21.09 7.45 -17.21
C ASP A 128 22.47 7.38 -17.90
N ASP A 129 22.67 8.03 -19.03
CA ASP A 129 23.96 8.00 -19.73
C ASP A 129 24.97 8.98 -19.11
N LEU A 130 24.48 9.96 -18.34
CA LEU A 130 25.27 11.07 -17.80
C LEU A 130 25.66 10.91 -16.33
N VAL A 131 25.03 9.97 -15.62
CA VAL A 131 25.30 9.72 -14.20
C VAL A 131 25.92 8.34 -14.03
N THR A 132 27.06 8.29 -13.35
CA THR A 132 27.73 7.06 -12.95
C THR A 132 27.70 6.92 -11.43
N VAL A 133 27.70 5.67 -10.97
CA VAL A 133 27.83 5.35 -9.54
C VAL A 133 28.98 4.39 -9.35
N SER A 134 29.67 4.55 -8.23
CA SER A 134 30.70 3.64 -7.76
C SER A 134 30.68 3.55 -6.24
N VAL A 135 31.47 2.64 -5.72
CA VAL A 135 31.71 2.45 -4.29
C VAL A 135 33.22 2.23 -4.14
N ASP A 136 33.82 2.74 -3.07
CA ASP A 136 35.22 2.45 -2.76
C ASP A 136 35.41 0.93 -2.56
N GLU A 137 36.51 0.39 -3.09
CA GLU A 137 36.79 -1.05 -3.03
C GLU A 137 36.87 -1.56 -1.59
N SER A 138 37.36 -0.72 -0.66
CA SER A 138 37.39 -1.04 0.77
C SER A 138 36.01 -1.29 1.37
N LYS A 139 34.97 -0.65 0.83
CA LYS A 139 33.58 -0.76 1.30
C LYS A 139 32.85 -1.96 0.71
N LYS A 140 33.35 -2.56 -0.38
CA LYS A 140 32.78 -3.80 -0.94
C LYS A 140 32.95 -5.01 -0.02
N SER A 141 33.86 -4.92 0.95
CA SER A 141 33.97 -5.93 2.02
C SER A 141 32.74 -6.00 2.94
N LYS A 142 31.90 -4.94 2.96
CA LYS A 142 30.62 -4.94 3.68
C LYS A 142 29.64 -5.91 3.07
N VAL A 143 28.73 -6.41 3.91
CA VAL A 143 27.54 -7.13 3.44
C VAL A 143 26.65 -6.15 2.69
N ALA A 144 26.06 -6.54 1.56
CA ALA A 144 25.29 -5.62 0.72
C ALA A 144 24.12 -4.94 1.46
N ASP A 145 23.54 -5.60 2.46
CA ASP A 145 22.50 -5.04 3.35
C ASP A 145 22.98 -3.88 4.24
N GLU A 146 24.30 -3.75 4.42
CA GLU A 146 24.94 -2.71 5.23
C GLU A 146 25.47 -1.54 4.39
N ALA A 147 25.29 -1.58 3.06
CA ALA A 147 25.66 -0.49 2.18
C ALA A 147 24.73 0.70 2.42
N THR A 148 25.33 1.84 2.72
CA THR A 148 24.63 3.11 3.02
C THR A 148 24.79 4.10 1.89
N LYS A 149 24.05 5.22 1.94
CA LYS A 149 24.15 6.27 0.91
C LYS A 149 25.53 6.92 0.89
N GLU A 150 26.13 7.01 2.07
CA GLU A 150 27.46 7.58 2.31
C GLU A 150 28.58 6.72 1.72
N ASP A 151 28.31 5.45 1.45
CA ASP A 151 29.25 4.57 0.75
C ASP A 151 29.21 4.77 -0.79
N ILE A 152 28.19 5.44 -1.32
CA ILE A 152 27.98 5.57 -2.76
C ILE A 152 28.57 6.87 -3.28
N ILE A 153 29.47 6.73 -4.24
CA ILE A 153 30.05 7.85 -4.97
C ILE A 153 29.21 8.05 -6.24
N VAL A 154 28.61 9.22 -6.38
CA VAL A 154 27.86 9.60 -7.58
C VAL A 154 28.67 10.63 -8.37
N SER A 155 28.95 10.30 -9.62
CA SER A 155 29.67 11.17 -10.55
C SER A 155 28.78 11.52 -11.74
N LYS A 156 29.06 12.68 -12.34
CA LYS A 156 28.37 13.16 -13.54
C LYS A 156 29.37 13.39 -14.67
N ALA A 157 28.90 13.30 -15.91
CA ALA A 157 29.71 13.62 -17.09
C ALA A 157 30.28 15.04 -17.01
N GLU A 158 31.47 15.24 -17.57
CA GLU A 158 32.16 16.53 -17.58
C GLU A 158 31.31 17.60 -18.28
N GLY A 159 31.28 18.80 -17.71
CA GLY A 159 30.49 19.93 -18.24
C GLY A 159 29.02 19.96 -17.84
N GLU A 160 28.49 18.94 -17.15
CA GLU A 160 27.10 18.91 -16.72
C GLU A 160 26.84 19.76 -15.46
N THR A 161 25.77 20.57 -15.50
CA THR A 161 25.41 21.53 -14.44
C THR A 161 24.31 21.05 -13.50
N PHE A 162 23.67 19.90 -13.78
CA PHE A 162 22.66 19.33 -12.89
C PHE A 162 23.28 18.84 -11.57
N THR A 163 22.44 18.71 -10.54
CA THR A 163 22.82 18.15 -9.23
C THR A 163 22.22 16.76 -9.05
N THR A 164 22.91 15.92 -8.28
CA THR A 164 22.48 14.56 -7.97
C THR A 164 22.41 14.35 -6.46
N GLU A 165 21.47 13.51 -6.01
CA GLU A 165 21.32 13.12 -4.61
C GLU A 165 20.94 11.64 -4.52
N VAL A 166 21.61 10.88 -3.65
CA VAL A 166 21.24 9.48 -3.39
C VAL A 166 20.01 9.43 -2.48
N LEU A 167 18.89 8.97 -3.04
CA LEU A 167 17.64 8.83 -2.30
C LEU A 167 17.57 7.52 -1.52
N GLU A 168 18.10 6.44 -2.07
CA GLU A 168 17.93 5.09 -1.51
C GLU A 168 19.00 4.12 -2.02
N VAL A 169 19.44 3.21 -1.15
CA VAL A 169 20.31 2.08 -1.48
C VAL A 169 19.60 0.81 -0.99
N LYS A 170 19.40 -0.17 -1.88
CA LYS A 170 18.66 -1.40 -1.59
C LYS A 170 19.30 -2.60 -2.27
N VAL A 171 19.49 -3.70 -1.53
CA VAL A 171 19.95 -4.97 -2.10
C VAL A 171 18.98 -5.47 -3.18
N GLN A 172 19.54 -6.01 -4.26
CA GLN A 172 18.77 -6.61 -5.33
C GLN A 172 18.28 -8.01 -4.90
N ASN A 173 16.98 -8.27 -5.04
CA ASN A 173 16.37 -9.53 -4.57
C ASN A 173 17.00 -10.81 -5.15
N LYS A 174 17.57 -10.75 -6.36
CA LYS A 174 18.15 -11.92 -7.05
C LYS A 174 19.67 -12.02 -6.92
N ASN A 175 20.36 -10.90 -6.74
CA ASN A 175 21.81 -10.82 -6.67
C ASN A 175 22.16 -10.17 -5.33
N LEU A 176 22.42 -11.00 -4.33
CA LEU A 176 22.58 -10.55 -2.95
C LEU A 176 23.91 -9.82 -2.70
N ASP A 177 24.82 -9.85 -3.65
CA ASP A 177 26.07 -9.07 -3.70
C ASP A 177 25.90 -7.71 -4.40
N THR A 178 24.69 -7.38 -4.82
CA THR A 178 24.40 -6.22 -5.68
C THR A 178 23.37 -5.30 -5.02
N VAL A 179 23.60 -4.00 -5.10
CA VAL A 179 22.68 -2.97 -4.61
C VAL A 179 22.17 -2.08 -5.74
N ASN A 180 20.87 -1.75 -5.69
CA ASN A 180 20.22 -0.72 -6.46
C ASN A 180 20.34 0.62 -5.72
N VAL A 181 20.84 1.63 -6.43
CA VAL A 181 20.99 3.01 -5.95
C VAL A 181 19.99 3.88 -6.70
N LYS A 182 19.03 4.45 -5.97
CA LYS A 182 18.04 5.39 -6.50
C LYS A 182 18.58 6.82 -6.34
N ILE A 183 18.65 7.56 -7.44
CA ILE A 183 19.30 8.87 -7.49
C ILE A 183 18.30 9.91 -7.99
N LYS A 184 18.13 10.99 -7.25
CA LYS A 184 17.41 12.19 -7.70
C LYS A 184 18.36 13.02 -8.54
N VAL A 185 17.90 13.44 -9.71
CA VAL A 185 18.60 14.37 -10.60
C VAL A 185 17.76 15.64 -10.71
N VAL A 186 18.39 16.78 -10.45
CA VAL A 186 17.77 18.11 -10.54
C VAL A 186 18.51 18.94 -11.58
N ASP A 187 17.86 19.21 -12.71
CA ASP A 187 18.35 20.07 -13.80
C ASP A 187 17.41 21.28 -13.94
N GLY A 188 17.71 22.34 -13.20
CA GLY A 188 16.85 23.53 -13.10
C GLY A 188 15.50 23.21 -12.46
N LYS A 189 14.42 23.27 -13.25
CA LYS A 189 13.05 22.94 -12.80
C LYS A 189 12.67 21.46 -13.01
N ILE A 190 13.52 20.70 -13.70
CA ILE A 190 13.25 19.30 -14.00
C ILE A 190 13.82 18.46 -12.86
N GLU A 191 12.95 17.66 -12.24
CA GLU A 191 13.35 16.61 -11.31
C GLU A 191 13.06 15.24 -11.94
N LYS A 192 14.08 14.39 -12.05
CA LYS A 192 13.91 12.98 -12.45
C LYS A 192 14.58 12.07 -11.44
N THR A 193 14.10 10.83 -11.37
CA THR A 193 14.73 9.79 -10.57
C THR A 193 15.23 8.69 -11.49
N ILE A 194 16.48 8.31 -11.31
CA ILE A 194 17.11 7.20 -12.02
C ILE A 194 17.55 6.12 -11.03
N THR A 195 17.78 4.90 -11.53
CA THR A 195 18.26 3.79 -10.71
C THR A 195 19.51 3.19 -11.35
N LYS A 196 20.55 3.04 -10.54
CA LYS A 196 21.82 2.42 -10.94
C LYS A 196 22.12 1.21 -10.08
N THR A 197 23.01 0.35 -10.53
CA THR A 197 23.36 -0.90 -9.84
C THR A 197 24.86 -0.96 -9.56
N ILE A 198 25.25 -1.42 -8.37
CA ILE A 198 26.64 -1.67 -7.99
C ILE A 198 26.74 -3.09 -7.45
N SER A 199 27.61 -3.90 -8.05
CA SER A 199 27.87 -5.30 -7.65
C SER A 199 29.23 -5.46 -6.95
N GLY A 200 29.44 -6.64 -6.38
CA GLY A 200 30.71 -7.03 -5.74
C GLY A 200 30.76 -6.82 -4.23
N PHE A 201 29.64 -6.57 -3.57
CA PHE A 201 29.55 -6.60 -2.11
C PHE A 201 29.60 -8.04 -1.59
N LYS A 202 29.87 -8.23 -0.30
CA LYS A 202 29.61 -9.54 0.33
C LYS A 202 28.10 -9.82 0.31
N GLU A 203 27.71 -11.05 -0.01
CA GLU A 203 26.30 -11.42 -0.14
C GLU A 203 25.47 -11.07 1.10
N ALA A 204 24.39 -10.34 0.89
CA ALA A 204 23.33 -10.07 1.85
C ALA A 204 22.69 -11.35 2.38
N THR A 205 22.10 -11.25 3.58
CA THR A 205 21.33 -12.37 4.11
C THR A 205 19.99 -12.45 3.36
N PRO A 206 19.65 -13.60 2.74
CA PRO A 206 18.38 -13.77 2.06
C PRO A 206 17.18 -13.41 2.95
N ASN A 207 16.12 -12.80 2.38
CA ASN A 207 14.96 -12.38 3.17
C ASN A 207 14.24 -13.55 3.86
N ASP A 208 14.19 -14.73 3.24
CA ASP A 208 13.63 -15.94 3.83
C ASP A 208 14.47 -16.47 5.01
N VAL A 209 15.78 -16.23 5.00
CA VAL A 209 16.67 -16.51 6.14
C VAL A 209 16.42 -15.53 7.28
N LYS A 210 16.28 -14.23 6.98
CA LYS A 210 15.91 -13.21 7.97
C LYS A 210 14.57 -13.55 8.63
N GLU A 211 13.58 -13.95 7.84
CA GLU A 211 12.27 -14.43 8.32
C GLU A 211 12.40 -15.68 9.18
N GLY A 212 13.23 -16.65 8.77
CA GLY A 212 13.56 -17.82 9.57
C GLY A 212 14.03 -17.47 10.99
N TYR A 213 14.93 -16.49 11.13
CA TYR A 213 15.37 -16.03 12.46
C TYR A 213 14.24 -15.47 13.31
N LEU A 214 13.25 -14.79 12.71
CA LEU A 214 12.09 -14.27 13.43
C LEU A 214 11.15 -15.39 13.87
N ILE A 215 10.91 -16.36 12.99
CA ILE A 215 10.03 -17.50 13.25
C ILE A 215 10.58 -18.36 14.38
N PHE A 216 11.84 -18.77 14.31
CA PHE A 216 12.45 -19.62 15.34
C PHE A 216 12.76 -18.88 16.64
N LYS A 217 12.60 -17.55 16.68
CA LYS A 217 12.59 -16.79 17.93
C LYS A 217 11.29 -16.92 18.72
N ASP A 218 10.18 -17.14 18.02
CA ASP A 218 8.85 -17.17 18.61
C ASP A 218 8.33 -18.61 18.66
N LEU A 219 8.67 -19.29 19.76
CA LEU A 219 8.30 -20.67 20.00
C LEU A 219 7.16 -20.75 21.03
N GLU A 220 6.53 -21.90 21.08
CA GLU A 220 5.64 -22.32 22.16
C GLU A 220 5.96 -23.77 22.58
N ILE A 221 5.67 -24.08 23.83
CA ILE A 221 5.79 -25.45 24.34
C ILE A 221 4.60 -26.27 23.82
N VAL A 222 4.87 -27.48 23.33
CA VAL A 222 3.82 -28.40 22.91
C VAL A 222 2.98 -28.78 24.13
N ASP A 223 1.65 -28.70 24.02
CA ASP A 223 0.73 -28.98 25.13
C ASP A 223 0.60 -30.48 25.40
N ALA A 224 1.67 -31.05 25.96
CA ALA A 224 1.76 -32.43 26.39
C ALA A 224 2.53 -32.50 27.71
N ASP A 225 2.03 -33.24 28.68
CA ASP A 225 2.67 -33.33 30.01
C ASP A 225 4.06 -33.97 29.93
N GLN A 226 4.26 -34.93 29.01
CA GLN A 226 5.57 -35.51 28.74
C GLN A 226 6.58 -34.48 28.22
N ALA A 227 6.14 -33.54 27.38
CA ALA A 227 6.99 -32.44 26.90
C ALA A 227 7.39 -31.51 28.04
N LYS A 228 6.41 -31.08 28.85
CA LYS A 228 6.64 -30.21 30.02
C LYS A 228 7.58 -30.86 31.02
N LYS A 229 7.39 -32.15 31.33
CA LYS A 229 8.26 -32.92 32.23
C LYS A 229 9.68 -33.01 31.68
N TRP A 230 9.83 -33.39 30.41
CA TRP A 230 11.15 -33.51 29.78
C TRP A 230 11.89 -32.16 29.77
N LEU A 231 11.23 -31.06 29.45
CA LEU A 231 11.83 -29.73 29.46
C LEU A 231 12.31 -29.30 30.86
N LYS A 232 11.63 -29.71 31.94
CA LYS A 232 12.08 -29.48 33.32
C LYS A 232 13.36 -30.26 33.65
N GLU A 233 13.46 -31.50 33.20
CA GLU A 233 14.59 -32.41 33.50
C GLU A 233 15.79 -32.23 32.57
N ALA A 234 15.58 -31.77 31.33
CA ALA A 234 16.64 -31.61 30.32
C ALA A 234 17.74 -30.64 30.78
N LYS A 235 18.97 -30.89 30.37
CA LYS A 235 20.12 -30.02 30.70
C LYS A 235 20.17 -28.83 29.74
N ASN A 236 20.69 -27.71 30.23
CA ASN A 236 21.06 -26.60 29.35
C ASN A 236 22.07 -27.08 28.29
N GLY A 237 21.91 -26.65 27.04
CA GLY A 237 22.76 -27.05 25.91
C GLY A 237 22.41 -28.39 25.26
N THR A 238 21.39 -29.12 25.75
CA THR A 238 20.90 -30.35 25.10
C THR A 238 20.51 -30.07 23.64
N ILE A 239 20.92 -30.93 22.71
CA ILE A 239 20.53 -30.81 21.31
C ILE A 239 19.08 -31.25 21.13
N VAL A 240 18.31 -30.42 20.43
CA VAL A 240 16.92 -30.70 20.03
C VAL A 240 16.82 -30.71 18.51
N TYR A 241 15.86 -31.46 17.98
CA TYR A 241 15.79 -31.79 16.56
C TYR A 241 14.51 -31.25 15.92
N TYR A 242 14.64 -30.25 15.06
CA TYR A 242 13.54 -29.73 14.27
C TYR A 242 13.18 -30.71 13.15
N ASP A 243 11.91 -31.07 13.07
CA ASP A 243 11.35 -31.84 11.97
C ASP A 243 10.60 -30.92 11.02
N TYR A 244 11.10 -30.81 9.79
CA TYR A 244 10.48 -29.98 8.76
C TYR A 244 9.07 -30.45 8.36
N LYS A 245 8.71 -31.72 8.55
CA LYS A 245 7.39 -32.23 8.15
C LYS A 245 6.29 -31.85 9.13
N THR A 246 6.60 -31.86 10.42
CA THR A 246 5.63 -31.54 11.48
C THR A 246 5.77 -30.11 12.00
N HIS A 247 6.89 -29.45 11.68
CA HIS A 247 7.24 -28.11 12.16
C HIS A 247 7.41 -28.04 13.68
N GLU A 248 7.95 -29.09 14.28
CA GLU A 248 8.15 -29.20 15.73
C GLU A 248 9.59 -29.61 16.04
N PHE A 249 10.06 -29.25 17.22
CA PHE A 249 11.30 -29.75 17.80
C PHE A 249 11.01 -31.00 18.62
N TYR A 250 11.87 -32.00 18.48
CA TYR A 250 11.79 -33.29 19.13
C TYR A 250 13.01 -33.53 20.01
N THR A 251 12.84 -34.42 20.98
CA THR A 251 13.89 -34.95 21.87
C THR A 251 14.98 -35.74 21.13
N LYS A 252 14.65 -36.31 19.96
CA LYS A 252 15.55 -37.15 19.17
C LYS A 252 15.42 -36.90 17.67
N LYS A 253 16.50 -37.17 16.94
CA LYS A 253 16.51 -37.20 15.48
C LYS A 253 15.54 -38.26 14.97
N PHE A 254 14.84 -37.96 13.88
CA PHE A 254 13.98 -38.93 13.22
C PHE A 254 14.81 -40.10 12.66
N ASP A 255 14.40 -41.33 12.97
CA ASP A 255 14.98 -42.55 12.43
C ASP A 255 13.96 -43.29 11.56
N ASN A 256 14.24 -43.38 10.26
CA ASN A 256 13.40 -44.10 9.30
C ASN A 256 13.27 -45.59 9.63
N LYS A 257 14.22 -46.18 10.36
CA LYS A 257 14.17 -47.60 10.78
C LYS A 257 13.27 -47.82 11.99
N ASN A 258 13.03 -46.77 12.78
CA ASN A 258 12.14 -46.80 13.93
C ASN A 258 11.22 -45.56 13.96
N PRO A 259 10.25 -45.46 13.03
CA PRO A 259 9.40 -44.27 12.89
C PRO A 259 8.48 -44.03 14.09
N ASN A 260 8.25 -45.05 14.93
CA ASN A 260 7.37 -45.02 16.09
C ASN A 260 8.15 -45.04 17.42
N ASP A 261 9.39 -44.53 17.45
CA ASP A 261 10.18 -44.42 18.68
C ASP A 261 9.40 -43.63 19.75
N SER A 262 8.93 -44.31 20.80
CA SER A 262 8.18 -43.70 21.90
C SER A 262 8.98 -42.67 22.70
N GLU A 263 10.31 -42.71 22.60
CA GLU A 263 11.19 -41.72 23.22
C GLU A 263 11.39 -40.46 22.35
N ARG A 264 10.90 -40.47 21.11
CA ARG A 264 10.86 -39.32 20.22
C ARG A 264 9.48 -38.65 20.28
N PHE A 265 9.41 -37.55 21.01
CA PHE A 265 8.18 -36.75 21.13
C PHE A 265 8.49 -35.26 20.98
N ALA A 266 7.47 -34.51 20.55
CA ALA A 266 7.58 -33.08 20.30
C ALA A 266 7.62 -32.30 21.62
N ILE A 267 8.43 -31.25 21.67
CA ILE A 267 8.69 -30.46 22.89
C ILE A 267 8.45 -28.96 22.70
N LEU A 268 8.81 -28.42 21.54
CA LEU A 268 8.64 -27.02 21.19
C LEU A 268 8.13 -26.96 19.75
N LYS A 269 7.38 -25.92 19.41
CA LYS A 269 7.04 -25.62 18.01
C LYS A 269 7.11 -24.12 17.75
N PRO A 270 7.57 -23.68 16.57
CA PRO A 270 7.43 -22.29 16.18
C PRO A 270 5.94 -21.94 16.05
N LYS A 271 5.56 -20.72 16.45
CA LYS A 271 4.17 -20.25 16.30
C LYS A 271 3.78 -20.01 14.84
N GLN A 272 4.77 -19.86 13.97
CA GLN A 272 4.61 -19.70 12.53
C GLN A 272 5.39 -20.77 11.78
N THR A 273 4.87 -21.24 10.66
CA THR A 273 5.56 -22.22 9.83
C THR A 273 6.67 -21.56 9.02
N PRO A 274 7.93 -22.01 9.12
CA PRO A 274 9.00 -21.50 8.28
C PRO A 274 8.81 -21.91 6.83
N LYS A 275 9.32 -21.08 5.92
CA LYS A 275 9.32 -21.37 4.48
C LYS A 275 10.05 -22.65 4.15
N TRP A 276 9.70 -23.23 2.99
CA TRP A 276 10.32 -24.45 2.52
C TRP A 276 11.85 -24.34 2.46
N GLY A 277 12.53 -25.33 3.04
CA GLY A 277 13.98 -25.39 3.11
C GLY A 277 14.62 -24.54 4.21
N ILE A 278 13.85 -23.78 4.99
CA ILE A 278 14.35 -23.02 6.14
C ILE A 278 14.19 -23.87 7.42
N GLU A 279 15.31 -24.23 8.02
CA GLU A 279 15.37 -25.03 9.25
C GLU A 279 16.44 -24.46 10.20
N THR A 280 16.45 -24.86 11.46
CA THR A 280 17.53 -24.47 12.38
C THR A 280 18.81 -25.29 12.16
N ALA A 281 19.93 -24.77 12.64
CA ALA A 281 21.14 -25.53 12.88
C ALA A 281 21.74 -25.15 14.24
N SER A 282 22.42 -26.10 14.91
CA SER A 282 23.15 -25.82 16.14
C SER A 282 24.20 -24.72 15.93
N PRO A 283 24.51 -23.89 16.95
CA PRO A 283 25.54 -22.85 16.85
C PRO A 283 26.92 -23.37 16.39
N ASP A 284 27.23 -24.63 16.70
CA ASP A 284 28.50 -25.28 16.34
C ASP A 284 28.52 -25.80 14.90
N ALA A 285 27.42 -25.63 14.14
CA ALA A 285 27.30 -26.12 12.78
C ALA A 285 28.39 -25.53 11.88
N LYS A 286 29.07 -26.42 11.15
CA LYS A 286 30.08 -26.11 10.15
C LYS A 286 29.53 -26.40 8.76
N GLN A 287 29.85 -25.54 7.79
CA GLN A 287 29.40 -25.71 6.40
C GLN A 287 29.65 -27.12 5.87
N GLY A 288 28.69 -27.66 5.14
CA GLY A 288 28.78 -28.99 4.52
C GLY A 288 28.44 -30.16 5.45
N ASN A 289 28.40 -30.00 6.78
CA ASN A 289 27.99 -31.08 7.68
C ASN A 289 26.45 -31.12 7.84
N LYS A 290 25.81 -32.05 7.12
CA LYS A 290 24.34 -32.24 7.12
C LYS A 290 23.77 -32.72 8.46
N GLU A 291 24.59 -33.20 9.38
CA GLU A 291 24.11 -33.69 10.69
C GLU A 291 23.55 -32.57 11.56
N PHE A 292 24.01 -31.34 11.35
CA PHE A 292 23.52 -30.17 12.07
C PHE A 292 22.24 -29.59 11.48
N LYS A 293 21.79 -30.06 10.30
CA LYS A 293 20.54 -29.61 9.71
C LYS A 293 19.37 -30.01 10.61
N GLY A 294 18.47 -29.07 10.89
CA GLY A 294 17.32 -29.30 11.76
C GLY A 294 17.74 -29.53 13.22
N THR A 295 18.80 -28.88 13.69
CA THR A 295 19.23 -28.97 15.10
C THR A 295 19.22 -27.61 15.77
N ALA A 296 19.11 -27.56 17.09
CA ALA A 296 19.33 -26.38 17.91
C ALA A 296 19.82 -26.80 19.31
N LYS A 297 20.38 -25.87 20.08
CA LYS A 297 20.73 -26.11 21.48
C LYS A 297 19.62 -25.58 22.39
N LEU A 298 19.17 -26.37 23.35
CA LEU A 298 18.24 -25.92 24.38
C LEU A 298 18.93 -24.87 25.25
N VAL A 299 18.26 -23.76 25.54
CA VAL A 299 18.69 -22.75 26.51
C VAL A 299 17.76 -22.80 27.70
N LYS A 300 18.30 -22.96 28.90
CA LYS A 300 17.53 -22.96 30.15
C LYS A 300 18.01 -21.86 31.09
N GLU A 301 17.06 -21.09 31.60
CA GLU A 301 17.26 -20.07 32.62
C GLU A 301 16.14 -20.23 33.65
N GLU A 302 16.48 -20.72 34.85
CA GLU A 302 15.51 -21.06 35.91
C GLU A 302 14.39 -22.00 35.40
N ASN A 303 13.12 -21.55 35.44
CA ASN A 303 11.93 -22.25 34.97
C ASN A 303 11.56 -21.91 33.52
N LYS A 304 12.45 -21.23 32.79
CA LYS A 304 12.23 -20.85 31.39
C LYS A 304 13.10 -21.65 30.44
N VAL A 305 12.59 -21.81 29.23
CA VAL A 305 13.28 -22.53 28.16
C VAL A 305 13.19 -21.79 26.83
N GLY A 306 14.23 -21.92 26.04
CA GLY A 306 14.29 -21.48 24.64
C GLY A 306 15.30 -22.31 23.87
N ILE A 307 15.71 -21.83 22.70
CA ILE A 307 16.77 -22.44 21.90
C ILE A 307 17.80 -21.41 21.45
N GLU A 308 19.02 -21.87 21.24
CA GLU A 308 20.10 -21.16 20.56
C GLU A 308 20.36 -21.85 19.21
N PHE A 309 20.35 -21.07 18.13
CA PHE A 309 20.33 -21.60 16.78
C PHE A 309 20.96 -20.65 15.75
N LYS A 310 21.40 -21.24 14.64
CA LYS A 310 21.64 -20.63 13.33
C LYS A 310 20.50 -21.00 12.38
N ILE A 311 20.39 -20.31 11.26
CA ILE A 311 19.53 -20.76 10.16
C ILE A 311 20.32 -21.64 9.19
N SER A 312 19.67 -22.71 8.75
CA SER A 312 20.06 -23.52 7.61
C SER A 312 19.06 -23.34 6.48
N LYS A 313 19.56 -23.15 5.27
CA LYS A 313 18.75 -23.11 4.05
C LYS A 313 19.12 -24.27 3.15
N TYR A 314 18.15 -25.13 2.85
CA TYR A 314 18.31 -26.24 1.94
C TYR A 314 18.32 -25.75 0.50
N ASN A 315 19.37 -26.13 -0.23
CA ASN A 315 19.46 -25.92 -1.67
C ASN A 315 18.99 -27.21 -2.37
N SER A 316 17.88 -27.12 -3.12
CA SER A 316 17.30 -28.23 -3.87
C SER A 316 18.22 -28.77 -4.97
N GLU A 317 18.99 -27.90 -5.60
CA GLU A 317 19.83 -28.23 -6.76
C GLU A 317 21.04 -29.04 -6.31
N THR A 318 21.73 -28.57 -5.27
CA THR A 318 22.93 -29.24 -4.74
C THR A 318 22.61 -30.31 -3.70
N LYS A 319 21.36 -30.37 -3.20
CA LYS A 319 20.93 -31.23 -2.09
C LYS A 319 21.78 -31.04 -0.83
N THR A 320 22.27 -29.83 -0.60
CA THR A 320 23.06 -29.43 0.58
C THR A 320 22.31 -28.37 1.39
N ALA A 321 22.71 -28.21 2.65
CA ALA A 321 22.24 -27.10 3.48
C ALA A 321 23.38 -26.08 3.63
N ASN A 322 23.06 -24.81 3.40
CA ASN A 322 23.94 -23.69 3.69
C ASN A 322 23.60 -23.16 5.07
N PHE A 323 24.61 -23.00 5.93
CA PHE A 323 24.42 -22.44 7.26
C PHE A 323 24.71 -20.94 7.25
N PHE A 324 23.95 -20.16 8.02
CA PHE A 324 24.19 -18.73 8.16
C PHE A 324 24.82 -18.48 9.51
N ASP A 325 25.95 -17.77 9.54
CA ASP A 325 26.83 -17.71 10.72
C ASP A 325 26.22 -16.99 11.92
N MET A 326 25.18 -16.20 11.71
CA MET A 326 24.49 -15.45 12.76
C MET A 326 23.83 -16.40 13.76
N VAL A 327 24.32 -16.41 15.00
CA VAL A 327 23.69 -17.15 16.10
C VAL A 327 22.63 -16.26 16.76
N LYS A 328 21.44 -16.82 17.02
CA LYS A 328 20.36 -16.18 17.77
C LYS A 328 19.85 -17.10 18.88
N LYS A 329 19.30 -16.48 19.92
CA LYS A 329 18.50 -17.14 20.94
C LYS A 329 17.02 -16.82 20.70
N SER A 330 16.15 -17.79 20.95
CA SER A 330 14.71 -17.57 20.97
C SER A 330 14.28 -16.79 22.20
N ASN A 331 13.04 -16.31 22.19
CA ASN A 331 12.39 -15.85 23.40
C ASN A 331 12.36 -17.01 24.41
N LEU A 332 12.56 -16.68 25.69
CA LEU A 332 12.44 -17.63 26.79
C LEU A 332 10.98 -17.77 27.18
N ILE A 333 10.54 -19.01 27.37
CA ILE A 333 9.14 -19.39 27.62
C ILE A 333 9.08 -20.08 28.97
N ASP A 334 8.18 -19.62 29.84
CA ASP A 334 7.92 -20.28 31.12
C ASP A 334 7.38 -21.69 30.89
N ILE A 335 7.99 -22.67 31.56
CA ILE A 335 7.49 -24.05 31.54
C ILE A 335 6.27 -24.11 32.47
N PRO A 336 5.06 -24.43 31.96
CA PRO A 336 3.87 -24.47 32.80
C PRO A 336 4.01 -25.45 33.97
N GLU A 337 3.39 -25.11 35.09
CA GLU A 337 3.22 -26.07 36.18
C GLU A 337 2.38 -27.26 35.70
N ILE A 338 2.86 -28.45 36.00
CA ILE A 338 2.10 -29.67 35.73
C ILE A 338 1.13 -29.76 36.90
N LYS A 339 -0.18 -29.62 36.64
CA LYS A 339 -1.19 -29.88 37.66
C LYS A 339 -1.11 -31.37 37.99
N THR A 340 -0.43 -31.72 39.07
CA THR A 340 -0.52 -33.05 39.67
C THR A 340 -1.95 -33.22 40.15
N THR A 341 -2.79 -33.91 39.37
CA THR A 341 -3.92 -34.64 39.94
C THR A 341 -3.30 -35.68 40.87
N GLU A 342 -3.40 -35.45 42.18
CA GLU A 342 -3.02 -36.41 43.18
C GLU A 342 -3.68 -37.76 42.89
N SER A 343 -2.84 -38.76 42.70
CA SER A 343 -3.22 -40.16 42.75
C SER A 343 -3.64 -40.46 44.19
N ALA A 344 -4.95 -40.50 44.45
CA ALA A 344 -5.47 -41.13 45.64
C ALA A 344 -5.30 -42.65 45.47
N GLY A 345 -4.29 -43.19 46.13
CA GLY A 345 -4.20 -44.63 46.34
C GLY A 345 -5.38 -45.10 47.20
N ALA A 346 -6.10 -46.11 46.71
CA ALA A 346 -6.88 -47.01 47.55
C ALA A 346 -6.94 -48.39 46.89
N ASN A 347 -6.09 -49.26 47.39
CA ASN A 347 -6.26 -50.70 47.31
C ASN A 347 -7.52 -51.09 48.12
N SER A 348 -8.52 -51.69 47.49
CA SER A 348 -9.34 -52.75 48.12
C SER A 348 -10.25 -53.44 47.11
N ASN A 349 -10.15 -54.76 47.10
CA ASN A 349 -11.08 -55.74 46.53
C ASN A 349 -12.56 -55.40 46.70
N GLY A 350 -13.38 -55.86 45.76
CA GLY A 350 -14.68 -56.46 46.10
C GLY A 350 -15.91 -55.90 45.37
N THR A 351 -16.35 -56.69 44.39
CA THR A 351 -17.75 -57.07 44.14
C THR A 351 -18.59 -56.23 43.16
N ILE A 352 -19.18 -57.01 42.26
CA ILE A 352 -20.17 -56.74 41.22
C ILE A 352 -21.50 -56.31 41.85
N ASP A 353 -22.13 -55.26 41.35
CA ASP A 353 -23.54 -55.33 40.92
C ASP A 353 -23.98 -54.14 40.05
N THR A 354 -24.78 -54.52 39.05
CA THR A 354 -25.37 -53.76 37.94
C THR A 354 -26.53 -52.81 38.37
N PRO A 355 -27.06 -51.97 37.45
CA PRO A 355 -27.56 -50.63 37.74
C PRO A 355 -29.09 -50.55 37.84
N ASN A 356 -29.63 -49.54 38.55
CA ASN A 356 -30.84 -48.84 38.06
C ASN A 356 -31.22 -47.54 38.80
N SER A 357 -31.66 -46.58 37.98
CA SER A 357 -32.83 -45.70 38.16
C SER A 357 -32.84 -44.50 39.14
N GLY A 358 -33.28 -43.35 38.61
CA GLY A 358 -33.89 -42.21 39.34
C GLY A 358 -33.02 -40.94 39.29
N LYS A 359 -33.11 -40.04 38.31
CA LYS A 359 -34.17 -39.03 38.01
C LYS A 359 -34.38 -37.98 39.11
N SER A 360 -34.13 -36.71 38.72
CA SER A 360 -34.54 -35.43 39.35
C SER A 360 -33.69 -35.03 40.59
N GLU A 361 -33.32 -33.78 40.89
CA GLU A 361 -33.92 -32.46 40.67
C GLU A 361 -32.85 -31.35 40.63
N LYS A 362 -33.17 -30.21 39.99
CA LYS A 362 -32.59 -28.89 40.26
C LYS A 362 -32.98 -28.45 41.67
N PRO A 363 -32.19 -27.56 42.31
CA PRO A 363 -32.74 -26.22 42.49
C PRO A 363 -31.74 -25.08 42.24
N GLN A 364 -32.36 -23.97 41.88
CA GLN A 364 -31.86 -22.60 41.76
C GLN A 364 -31.70 -21.95 43.15
N GLY A 365 -30.89 -20.89 43.19
CA GLY A 365 -30.84 -19.89 44.27
C GLY A 365 -29.40 -19.71 44.75
N ASP A 366 -28.85 -18.53 44.95
CA ASP A 366 -29.29 -17.15 44.80
C ASP A 366 -28.00 -16.32 44.90
N GLN A 367 -27.91 -15.22 44.14
CA GLN A 367 -27.02 -14.11 44.48
C GLN A 367 -27.62 -13.32 45.66
N PRO A 368 -26.79 -12.68 46.50
CA PRO A 368 -26.49 -11.25 46.30
C PRO A 368 -25.01 -10.92 46.59
N GLY A 369 -24.37 -10.05 45.82
CA GLY A 369 -24.26 -8.61 46.12
C GLY A 369 -22.97 -8.39 46.93
N GLY A 370 -21.93 -7.69 46.46
CA GLY A 370 -21.90 -6.32 45.96
C GLY A 370 -20.80 -5.62 46.76
N GLY A 371 -19.85 -4.95 46.09
CA GLY A 371 -18.71 -4.35 46.78
C GLY A 371 -17.69 -3.74 45.82
N ASN A 372 -18.04 -2.56 45.34
CA ASN A 372 -17.26 -1.72 44.44
C ASN A 372 -16.14 -1.01 45.23
N ALA A 373 -14.93 -0.93 44.68
CA ALA A 373 -13.95 0.09 45.06
C ALA A 373 -13.08 0.48 43.84
N ASN A 374 -13.32 1.70 43.39
CA ASN A 374 -12.53 2.44 42.41
C ASN A 374 -11.08 2.62 42.89
N SER A 375 -10.13 2.51 41.96
CA SER A 375 -8.87 3.25 42.00
C SER A 375 -8.45 3.61 40.57
N SER A 376 -8.62 4.90 40.28
CA SER A 376 -7.98 5.75 39.28
C SER A 376 -6.71 5.23 38.59
N GLY A 377 -6.75 5.25 37.25
CA GLY A 377 -5.89 6.10 36.43
C GLY A 377 -4.39 5.82 36.41
N ALA A 378 -3.95 5.17 35.33
CA ALA A 378 -2.71 5.55 34.65
C ALA A 378 -2.85 5.22 33.17
N GLU A 379 -2.96 6.26 32.35
CA GLU A 379 -2.68 6.22 30.93
C GLU A 379 -1.29 5.59 30.72
N ASN A 380 -1.25 4.51 29.95
CA ASN A 380 -0.10 4.21 29.12
C ASN A 380 -0.64 3.54 27.86
N GLY A 381 -0.63 4.31 26.77
CA GLY A 381 -0.92 3.83 25.44
C GLY A 381 0.04 2.69 25.11
N ASN A 382 -0.43 1.46 25.25
CA ASN A 382 0.23 0.31 24.69
C ASN A 382 0.03 0.38 23.18
N VAL A 383 0.99 1.01 22.49
CA VAL A 383 1.12 0.88 21.05
C VAL A 383 1.44 -0.59 20.81
N LEU A 384 0.40 -1.38 20.51
CA LEU A 384 0.55 -2.74 20.02
C LEU A 384 1.48 -2.69 18.81
N ASN A 385 2.54 -3.49 18.86
CA ASN A 385 3.53 -3.58 17.80
C ASN A 385 2.84 -4.02 16.50
N GLU A 386 3.20 -3.46 15.34
CA GLU A 386 2.57 -3.75 14.04
C GLU A 386 2.54 -5.27 13.73
N ASN A 387 3.48 -6.03 14.29
CA ASN A 387 3.59 -7.48 14.14
C ASN A 387 2.54 -8.28 14.94
N ASP A 388 1.95 -7.74 16.00
CA ASP A 388 0.99 -8.48 16.84
C ASP A 388 -0.42 -8.45 16.24
N ILE A 389 -0.84 -7.31 15.68
CA ILE A 389 -2.18 -7.15 15.08
C ILE A 389 -2.30 -7.99 13.80
N SER A 390 -1.28 -7.98 12.93
CA SER A 390 -1.31 -8.69 11.64
C SER A 390 -1.47 -10.21 11.78
N GLN A 391 -0.93 -10.82 12.84
CA GLN A 391 -1.01 -12.26 13.09
C GLN A 391 -2.40 -12.72 13.56
N THR A 392 -3.21 -11.80 14.10
CA THR A 392 -4.59 -12.10 14.47
C THR A 392 -5.53 -12.08 13.27
N LEU A 393 -5.10 -11.65 12.09
CA LEU A 393 -5.93 -11.48 10.90
C LEU A 393 -6.20 -12.78 10.14
N MET A 394 -7.36 -12.87 9.47
CA MET A 394 -7.67 -13.95 8.53
C MET A 394 -6.70 -14.00 7.35
N ILE A 395 -6.24 -12.84 6.88
CA ILE A 395 -5.22 -12.70 5.83
C ILE A 395 -4.20 -11.64 6.30
N PRO A 396 -3.09 -12.03 6.92
CA PRO A 396 -2.07 -11.12 7.43
C PRO A 396 -1.48 -10.19 6.36
N GLU A 397 -1.40 -10.65 5.11
CA GLU A 397 -0.82 -9.92 3.97
C GLU A 397 -1.62 -8.67 3.60
N LEU A 398 -2.86 -8.54 4.07
CA LEU A 398 -3.66 -7.31 3.91
C LEU A 398 -3.21 -6.19 4.85
N TYR A 399 -2.54 -6.49 5.95
CA TYR A 399 -2.25 -5.52 7.01
C TYR A 399 -1.35 -4.38 6.51
N LYS A 400 -0.18 -4.71 5.98
CA LYS A 400 0.82 -3.72 5.56
C LYS A 400 0.32 -2.81 4.41
N PRO A 401 -0.27 -3.35 3.33
CA PRO A 401 -0.90 -2.51 2.30
C PRO A 401 -2.02 -1.63 2.85
N SER A 402 -2.83 -2.16 3.79
CA SER A 402 -3.91 -1.38 4.41
C SER A 402 -3.40 -0.25 5.29
N LEU A 403 -2.37 -0.51 6.10
CA LEU A 403 -1.75 0.49 6.96
C LEU A 403 -1.11 1.63 6.14
N SER A 404 -0.53 1.31 4.98
CA SER A 404 0.03 2.31 4.06
C SER A 404 -1.00 3.06 3.20
N GLY A 405 -2.30 2.71 3.32
CA GLY A 405 -3.36 3.26 2.48
C GLY A 405 -3.21 2.94 0.99
N LYS A 406 -2.51 1.85 0.66
CA LYS A 406 -2.21 1.40 -0.70
C LYS A 406 -2.56 -0.08 -0.83
N LEU A 407 -3.84 -0.40 -0.68
CA LEU A 407 -4.33 -1.77 -0.87
C LEU A 407 -4.75 -2.03 -2.33
N PHE A 408 -5.29 -1.00 -2.97
CA PHE A 408 -5.79 -1.03 -4.33
C PHE A 408 -4.91 -0.21 -5.28
N VAL A 409 -4.85 -0.62 -6.55
CA VAL A 409 -4.12 0.06 -7.61
C VAL A 409 -5.04 0.29 -8.79
N VAL A 410 -4.95 1.47 -9.39
CA VAL A 410 -5.61 1.78 -10.67
C VAL A 410 -4.73 1.26 -11.81
N GLU A 411 -5.28 0.42 -12.67
CA GLU A 411 -4.54 -0.19 -13.78
C GLU A 411 -4.28 0.84 -14.90
N GLU A 412 -3.02 0.95 -15.34
CA GLU A 412 -2.54 2.01 -16.24
C GLU A 412 -3.30 2.10 -17.57
N GLU A 413 -3.72 0.95 -18.12
CA GLU A 413 -4.39 0.84 -19.42
C GLU A 413 -5.92 0.94 -19.34
N THR A 414 -6.50 1.19 -18.15
CA THR A 414 -7.96 1.23 -18.00
C THR A 414 -8.53 2.63 -18.20
N ASN A 415 -9.65 2.70 -18.92
CA ASN A 415 -10.45 3.91 -19.03
C ASN A 415 -10.96 4.37 -17.64
N LYS A 416 -10.36 5.43 -17.10
CA LYS A 416 -10.73 6.02 -15.81
C LYS A 416 -12.22 6.42 -15.74
N GLY A 417 -12.83 6.79 -16.87
CA GLY A 417 -14.25 7.12 -16.96
C GLY A 417 -15.17 5.94 -16.61
N ASP A 418 -14.77 4.71 -16.94
CA ASP A 418 -15.54 3.52 -16.59
C ASP A 418 -15.38 3.16 -15.10
N ILE A 419 -14.21 3.45 -14.52
CA ILE A 419 -13.98 3.31 -13.07
C ILE A 419 -14.86 4.31 -12.30
N ILE A 420 -14.85 5.58 -12.72
CA ILE A 420 -15.69 6.66 -12.15
C ILE A 420 -17.17 6.23 -12.16
N LYS A 421 -17.69 5.82 -13.33
CA LYS A 421 -19.07 5.33 -13.45
C LYS A 421 -19.36 4.15 -12.52
N GLY A 422 -18.41 3.22 -12.39
CA GLY A 422 -18.55 2.06 -11.52
C GLY A 422 -18.59 2.41 -10.03
N LEU A 423 -17.73 3.33 -9.59
CA LEU A 423 -17.70 3.82 -8.21
C LEU A 423 -18.94 4.66 -7.88
N ASP A 424 -19.37 5.54 -8.78
CA ASP A 424 -20.61 6.31 -8.64
C ASP A 424 -21.85 5.40 -8.56
N GLU A 425 -21.89 4.32 -9.35
CA GLU A 425 -22.94 3.32 -9.27
C GLU A 425 -22.90 2.56 -7.93
N ALA A 426 -21.71 2.25 -7.40
CA ALA A 426 -21.57 1.61 -6.09
C ALA A 426 -22.12 2.52 -4.96
N ILE A 427 -21.88 3.82 -5.06
CA ILE A 427 -22.43 4.84 -4.14
C ILE A 427 -23.96 4.85 -4.22
N LYS A 428 -24.53 4.99 -5.43
CA LYS A 428 -25.98 5.16 -5.62
C LYS A 428 -26.79 3.88 -5.37
N SER A 429 -26.33 2.74 -5.87
CA SER A 429 -27.13 1.51 -5.96
C SER A 429 -26.76 0.43 -4.93
N SER A 430 -25.57 0.51 -4.35
CA SER A 430 -25.04 -0.50 -3.44
C SER A 430 -24.81 0.02 -2.02
N GLN A 431 -25.50 1.09 -1.62
CA GLN A 431 -25.33 1.75 -0.31
C GLN A 431 -23.86 2.08 -0.04
N SER A 432 -23.17 2.67 -1.01
CA SER A 432 -21.75 3.03 -0.88
C SER A 432 -20.83 1.86 -0.60
N SER A 433 -21.12 0.67 -1.16
CA SER A 433 -20.30 -0.53 -0.92
C SER A 433 -19.80 -1.21 -2.20
N LEU A 434 -18.55 -1.68 -2.16
CA LEU A 434 -17.98 -2.65 -3.11
C LEU A 434 -17.86 -4.02 -2.46
N ARG A 435 -18.33 -5.05 -3.15
CA ARG A 435 -18.22 -6.44 -2.72
C ARG A 435 -16.95 -7.06 -3.30
N ILE A 436 -16.14 -7.68 -2.46
CA ILE A 436 -15.01 -8.52 -2.91
C ILE A 436 -15.41 -9.98 -2.81
N ASP A 437 -15.29 -10.71 -3.93
CA ASP A 437 -15.53 -12.16 -4.05
C ASP A 437 -14.34 -12.79 -4.77
N ALA A 438 -13.60 -13.64 -4.05
CA ALA A 438 -12.35 -14.26 -4.49
C ALA A 438 -11.37 -13.25 -5.12
N GLY A 439 -11.20 -12.10 -4.47
CA GLY A 439 -10.31 -11.02 -4.90
C GLY A 439 -10.85 -10.14 -6.04
N LYS A 440 -12.05 -10.42 -6.57
CA LYS A 440 -12.68 -9.56 -7.59
C LYS A 440 -13.55 -8.50 -6.95
N LEU A 441 -13.35 -7.24 -7.32
CA LEU A 441 -14.19 -6.13 -6.89
C LEU A 441 -15.49 -6.12 -7.70
N ASN A 442 -16.62 -6.00 -7.02
CA ASN A 442 -17.95 -5.99 -7.63
C ASN A 442 -18.77 -4.84 -7.10
N ILE A 443 -19.43 -4.13 -8.02
CA ILE A 443 -20.37 -3.05 -7.71
C ILE A 443 -21.62 -3.65 -7.08
N LYS A 444 -22.12 -4.75 -7.65
CA LYS A 444 -23.25 -5.55 -7.16
C LYS A 444 -23.12 -6.99 -7.66
N ARG A 445 -23.99 -7.89 -7.20
CA ARG A 445 -23.98 -9.30 -7.65
C ARG A 445 -24.03 -9.36 -9.18
N GLY A 446 -23.07 -10.04 -9.79
CA GLY A 446 -22.97 -10.21 -11.25
C GLY A 446 -22.38 -9.02 -12.02
N LYS A 447 -22.00 -7.91 -11.36
CA LYS A 447 -21.36 -6.76 -12.00
C LYS A 447 -20.01 -6.44 -11.35
N SER A 448 -18.93 -6.83 -12.01
CA SER A 448 -17.55 -6.56 -11.56
C SER A 448 -17.11 -5.13 -11.91
N LEU A 449 -16.36 -4.52 -11.02
CA LEU A 449 -15.61 -3.29 -11.29
C LEU A 449 -14.27 -3.67 -11.95
N LYS A 450 -13.98 -3.10 -13.11
CA LYS A 450 -12.71 -3.29 -13.83
C LYS A 450 -11.79 -2.08 -13.59
N GLY A 451 -10.48 -2.27 -13.78
CA GLY A 451 -9.49 -1.18 -13.68
C GLY A 451 -8.99 -0.84 -12.29
N ILE A 452 -9.52 -1.51 -11.26
CA ILE A 452 -8.96 -1.48 -9.90
C ILE A 452 -8.67 -2.90 -9.47
N SER A 453 -7.44 -3.17 -9.08
CA SER A 453 -6.98 -4.46 -8.56
C SER A 453 -6.24 -4.30 -7.24
N PHE A 454 -5.94 -5.41 -6.57
CA PHE A 454 -5.07 -5.41 -5.40
C PHE A 454 -3.63 -5.10 -5.81
N VAL A 455 -2.87 -4.51 -4.89
CA VAL A 455 -1.43 -4.31 -5.05
C VAL A 455 -0.70 -5.62 -5.40
N LYS A 456 0.34 -5.53 -6.24
CA LYS A 456 1.06 -6.70 -6.80
C LYS A 456 1.86 -7.46 -5.74
N GLU A 457 2.13 -6.85 -4.59
CA GLU A 457 2.79 -7.43 -3.44
C GLU A 457 1.96 -8.54 -2.77
N ILE A 458 0.64 -8.56 -2.98
CA ILE A 458 -0.22 -9.65 -2.49
C ILE A 458 -0.26 -10.75 -3.55
N ASP A 459 0.24 -11.94 -3.20
CA ASP A 459 0.27 -13.07 -4.11
C ASP A 459 -1.12 -13.43 -4.67
N SER A 460 -1.19 -13.78 -5.95
CA SER A 460 -2.45 -14.08 -6.64
C SER A 460 -3.25 -15.22 -6.00
N SER A 461 -2.60 -16.19 -5.35
CA SER A 461 -3.23 -17.28 -4.60
C SER A 461 -3.89 -16.80 -3.31
N ILE A 462 -3.36 -15.72 -2.72
CA ILE A 462 -3.91 -15.05 -1.53
C ILE A 462 -5.06 -14.14 -1.97
N VAL A 463 -4.90 -13.40 -3.07
CA VAL A 463 -5.97 -12.54 -3.62
C VAL A 463 -7.26 -13.33 -3.82
N LYS A 464 -7.18 -14.56 -4.33
CA LYS A 464 -8.33 -15.46 -4.52
C LYS A 464 -9.04 -15.87 -3.22
N LYS A 465 -8.41 -15.69 -2.06
CA LYS A 465 -9.01 -15.95 -0.74
C LYS A 465 -9.66 -14.71 -0.13
N ILE A 466 -9.43 -13.52 -0.69
CA ILE A 466 -9.97 -12.27 -0.15
C ILE A 466 -11.46 -12.19 -0.43
N ASN A 467 -12.25 -12.03 0.62
CA ASN A 467 -13.71 -11.96 0.55
C ASN A 467 -14.26 -10.94 1.55
N THR A 468 -15.38 -10.33 1.19
CA THR A 468 -16.14 -9.44 2.09
C THR A 468 -17.32 -10.14 2.79
N HIS A 469 -17.60 -11.37 2.40
CA HIS A 469 -18.77 -12.16 2.79
C HIS A 469 -18.56 -13.64 2.39
N GLY A 470 -19.45 -14.55 2.82
CA GLY A 470 -19.50 -15.94 2.34
C GLY A 470 -19.11 -17.00 3.38
N SER A 471 -19.31 -18.27 3.03
CA SER A 471 -19.12 -19.44 3.90
C SER A 471 -17.66 -19.72 4.28
N LYS A 472 -16.70 -19.21 3.50
CA LYS A 472 -15.26 -19.29 3.79
C LYS A 472 -14.76 -18.18 4.74
N GLY A 473 -15.67 -17.36 5.26
CA GLY A 473 -15.36 -16.21 6.11
C GLY A 473 -15.05 -14.94 5.31
N ALA A 474 -15.32 -13.78 5.90
CA ALA A 474 -14.89 -12.48 5.36
C ALA A 474 -13.49 -12.18 5.90
N SER A 475 -12.55 -11.75 5.05
CA SER A 475 -11.20 -11.36 5.46
C SER A 475 -11.00 -9.84 5.54
N ILE A 476 -11.89 -9.08 4.90
CA ILE A 476 -11.91 -7.62 4.84
C ILE A 476 -13.34 -7.14 4.75
N GLY A 477 -13.66 -5.96 5.27
CA GLY A 477 -14.95 -5.35 5.01
C GLY A 477 -15.24 -4.16 5.91
N TYR A 478 -16.34 -3.47 5.64
CA TYR A 478 -16.84 -2.32 6.36
C TYR A 478 -18.22 -2.65 6.88
N LYS A 479 -18.51 -2.23 8.12
CA LYS A 479 -19.82 -2.40 8.74
C LYS A 479 -20.70 -1.22 8.35
N PHE A 480 -21.67 -1.47 7.47
CA PHE A 480 -22.70 -0.51 7.13
C PHE A 480 -23.86 -0.62 8.12
N ASN A 481 -24.75 0.38 8.13
CA ASN A 481 -26.02 0.27 8.83
C ASN A 481 -26.83 -0.88 8.17
N GLY A 482 -26.96 -2.01 8.88
CA GLY A 482 -27.63 -3.23 8.40
C GLY A 482 -26.71 -4.44 8.26
N SER A 483 -27.14 -5.46 7.50
CA SER A 483 -26.43 -6.74 7.34
C SER A 483 -25.40 -6.77 6.20
N ARG A 484 -25.23 -5.67 5.45
CA ARG A 484 -24.31 -5.60 4.33
C ARG A 484 -22.86 -5.45 4.79
N LYS A 485 -21.96 -6.17 4.10
CA LYS A 485 -20.50 -6.14 4.28
C LYS A 485 -19.84 -5.90 2.93
N GLY A 486 -18.87 -4.99 2.88
CA GLY A 486 -18.17 -4.59 1.66
C GLY A 486 -17.12 -3.52 1.94
N ILE A 487 -16.41 -2.99 0.95
CA ILE A 487 -15.55 -1.81 1.11
C ILE A 487 -16.41 -0.56 0.97
N LYS A 488 -16.31 0.39 1.91
CA LYS A 488 -17.05 1.67 1.81
C LYS A 488 -16.44 2.54 0.72
N VAL A 489 -17.28 3.15 -0.11
CA VAL A 489 -16.89 4.08 -1.17
C VAL A 489 -17.57 5.41 -0.96
N GLU A 490 -16.80 6.49 -0.99
CA GLU A 490 -17.29 7.86 -0.86
C GLU A 490 -16.70 8.70 -2.00
N ASN A 491 -17.52 9.53 -2.66
CA ASN A 491 -17.00 10.58 -3.54
C ASN A 491 -16.66 11.79 -2.65
N ILE A 492 -15.39 12.18 -2.64
CA ILE A 492 -14.86 13.26 -1.81
C ILE A 492 -14.60 14.55 -2.59
N GLY A 493 -15.02 14.60 -3.87
CA GLY A 493 -14.95 15.79 -4.72
C GLY A 493 -14.43 15.47 -6.12
N GLY A 494 -15.20 15.85 -7.15
CA GLY A 494 -14.84 15.63 -8.55
C GLY A 494 -14.60 14.15 -8.87
N ASN A 495 -13.40 13.83 -9.38
CA ASN A 495 -12.98 12.48 -9.72
C ASN A 495 -12.18 11.78 -8.59
N LYS A 496 -12.32 12.25 -7.34
CA LYS A 496 -11.63 11.69 -6.17
C LYS A 496 -12.57 10.85 -5.31
N TYR A 497 -12.12 9.66 -4.95
CA TYR A 497 -12.88 8.70 -4.17
C TYR A 497 -12.10 8.23 -2.95
N LYS A 498 -12.79 8.02 -1.83
CA LYS A 498 -12.26 7.41 -0.62
C LYS A 498 -12.82 6.01 -0.45
N LEU A 499 -11.93 5.03 -0.30
CA LEU A 499 -12.24 3.67 0.06
C LEU A 499 -11.94 3.45 1.55
N SER A 500 -12.86 2.81 2.30
CA SER A 500 -12.65 2.52 3.74
C SER A 500 -13.02 1.09 4.11
N TRP A 501 -12.25 0.45 5.00
CA TRP A 501 -12.46 -0.94 5.43
C TRP A 501 -11.84 -1.26 6.80
N TYR A 502 -12.34 -2.32 7.43
CA TYR A 502 -11.70 -3.06 8.51
C TYR A 502 -11.04 -4.31 7.95
N LEU A 503 -10.01 -4.79 8.62
CA LEU A 503 -9.52 -6.15 8.43
C LEU A 503 -10.24 -7.08 9.39
N ILE A 504 -10.38 -8.36 9.04
CA ILE A 504 -11.09 -9.33 9.87
C ILE A 504 -10.09 -10.26 10.54
N THR A 505 -10.24 -10.46 11.84
CA THR A 505 -9.45 -11.36 12.68
C THR A 505 -9.86 -12.82 12.47
N LYS A 506 -9.03 -13.77 12.89
CA LYS A 506 -9.26 -15.21 12.80
C LYS A 506 -10.51 -15.67 13.57
N ASP A 507 -10.89 -14.95 14.63
CA ASP A 507 -12.15 -15.16 15.36
C ASP A 507 -13.37 -14.50 14.66
N GLY A 508 -13.18 -13.91 13.48
CA GLY A 508 -14.23 -13.38 12.62
C GLY A 508 -14.70 -11.96 12.97
N LYS A 509 -13.98 -11.25 13.85
CA LYS A 509 -14.30 -9.88 14.26
C LYS A 509 -13.57 -8.84 13.40
N PRO A 510 -14.15 -7.64 13.18
CA PRO A 510 -13.39 -6.54 12.59
C PRO A 510 -12.32 -6.05 13.57
N THR A 511 -11.19 -5.60 13.05
CA THR A 511 -10.20 -4.81 13.80
C THR A 511 -10.81 -3.48 14.25
N ASP A 512 -10.26 -2.89 15.31
CA ASP A 512 -10.71 -1.57 15.79
C ASP A 512 -10.31 -0.41 14.84
N THR A 513 -9.33 -0.65 13.96
CA THR A 513 -8.83 0.33 12.99
C THR A 513 -9.66 0.31 11.71
N ILE A 514 -10.12 1.49 11.27
CA ILE A 514 -10.61 1.75 9.91
C ILE A 514 -9.44 2.18 9.04
N PHE A 515 -9.10 1.36 8.07
CA PHE A 515 -8.13 1.69 7.03
C PHE A 515 -8.81 2.46 5.91
N THR A 516 -8.07 3.38 5.28
CA THR A 516 -8.59 4.21 4.20
C THR A 516 -7.59 4.38 3.08
N GLN A 517 -8.08 4.52 1.86
CA GLN A 517 -7.29 4.86 0.68
C GLN A 517 -8.04 5.86 -0.18
N GLU A 518 -7.35 6.92 -0.63
CA GLU A 518 -7.88 7.85 -1.63
C GLU A 518 -7.40 7.46 -3.03
N ILE A 519 -8.29 7.57 -4.00
CA ILE A 519 -8.04 7.31 -5.42
C ILE A 519 -8.42 8.57 -6.19
N ASP A 520 -7.45 9.12 -6.91
CA ASP A 520 -7.62 10.26 -7.81
C ASP A 520 -7.69 9.77 -9.26
N LEU A 521 -8.84 9.97 -9.91
CA LEU A 521 -9.11 9.54 -11.28
C LEU A 521 -9.16 10.74 -12.26
N SER A 522 -8.54 11.87 -11.90
CA SER A 522 -8.37 13.02 -12.80
C SER A 522 -7.45 12.77 -13.99
#